data_AF-A0A0N7Z887-F1
#
_entry.id   AF-A0A0N7Z887-F1
#
_cell.length_a   1.000
_cell.length_b   1.000
_cell.length_c   1.000
_cell.angle_alpha   90.00
_cell.angle_beta   90.00
_cell.angle_gamma   90.00
#
_symmetry.space_group_name_H-M   'P 1'
#
loop_
_entity.id
_entity.type
_entity.pdbx_description
1 polymer ?
#
loop_
_entity_poly.entity_id
_entity_poly.type
_entity_poly.pdbx_seq_one_letter_code
_entity_poly.pdbx_strand_id
1 'polypeptide(L)'
;GKHVELPPVEGIIILNILSWGSGANPWGQEKEDQFSKPNHWDGMLEVVGVTGVVHLGQIQSGLRSAMRIAQGGHIKIHIHSDMPVQVDGEPWIQAPCEVVVLKSALKATMLKKMKGKMKRRNTEPFMAQVAASGSGTSPGLSIAVVSEQGESLNHNNEF
;
A
#
# COMPACT_ATOMS: atom_id res chain seq x y z
N GLY A 1 1.73 9.73 27.46
CA GLY A 1 1.23 10.11 26.12
C GLY A 1 0.63 11.50 26.19
N LYS A 2 0.38 12.15 25.05
CA LYS A 2 -0.34 13.44 24.97
C LYS A 2 -1.84 13.17 24.99
N HIS A 3 -2.58 13.79 25.91
CA HIS A 3 -4.04 13.75 25.89
C HIS A 3 -4.54 14.60 24.71
N VAL A 4 -5.50 14.07 23.95
CA VAL A 4 -6.12 14.75 22.81
C VAL A 4 -7.60 14.83 23.08
N GLU A 5 -8.13 16.04 23.21
CA GLU A 5 -9.55 16.31 23.25
C GLU A 5 -10.17 15.91 21.90
N LEU A 6 -11.18 15.04 21.92
CA LEU A 6 -11.86 14.66 20.69
C LEU A 6 -12.76 15.81 20.24
N PRO A 7 -12.65 16.24 18.96
CA PRO A 7 -13.62 17.16 18.39
C PRO A 7 -15.01 16.48 18.31
N PRO A 8 -16.10 17.21 18.03
CA PRO A 8 -17.42 16.62 17.85
C PRO A 8 -17.43 15.64 16.67
N VAL A 9 -17.26 14.35 16.97
CA VAL A 9 -17.18 13.25 16.00
C VAL A 9 -18.15 12.15 16.42
N GLU A 10 -18.70 11.45 15.44
CA GLU A 10 -19.59 10.30 15.63
C GLU A 10 -18.85 8.97 15.47
N GLY A 11 -17.62 8.99 14.96
CA GLY A 11 -16.79 7.80 14.81
C GLY A 11 -15.32 8.12 14.69
N ILE A 12 -14.48 7.16 15.11
CA ILE A 12 -13.02 7.21 14.99
C ILE A 12 -12.58 6.09 14.06
N ILE A 13 -11.62 6.40 13.19
CA ILE A 13 -10.94 5.43 12.33
C ILE A 13 -9.44 5.52 12.65
N ILE A 14 -8.82 4.37 12.88
CA ILE A 14 -7.38 4.25 13.11
C ILE A 14 -6.80 3.48 11.94
N LEU A 15 -5.83 4.09 11.26
CA LEU A 15 -5.25 3.55 10.06
C LEU A 15 -3.79 3.15 10.33
N ASN A 16 -3.46 1.92 9.95
CA ASN A 16 -2.07 1.50 9.75
C ASN A 16 -1.64 1.68 8.29
N ILE A 17 -2.60 1.60 7.35
CA ILE A 17 -2.40 1.86 5.92
C ILE A 17 -3.40 2.94 5.46
N LEU A 18 -3.01 3.74 4.48
CA LEU A 18 -3.82 4.85 3.94
C LEU A 18 -5.01 4.41 3.05
N SER A 19 -5.53 3.22 3.28
CA SER A 19 -6.61 2.62 2.52
C SER A 19 -7.59 1.98 3.49
N TRP A 20 -8.84 2.41 3.44
CA TRP A 20 -9.91 1.94 4.30
C TRP A 20 -11.20 1.77 3.51
N GLY A 21 -12.06 0.85 3.92
CA GLY A 21 -13.44 0.71 3.42
C GLY A 21 -13.58 0.83 1.91
N SER A 22 -13.09 -0.17 1.16
CA SER A 22 -13.08 -0.17 -0.32
C SER A 22 -12.08 0.78 -0.99
N GLY A 23 -10.96 1.11 -0.32
CA GLY A 23 -9.85 1.85 -0.93
C GLY A 23 -9.91 3.37 -0.75
N ALA A 24 -10.84 3.87 0.05
CA ALA A 24 -10.89 5.28 0.42
C ALA A 24 -9.64 5.64 1.24
N ASN A 25 -9.22 6.91 1.15
CA ASN A 25 -8.15 7.46 1.97
C ASN A 25 -8.72 8.53 2.92
N PRO A 26 -9.21 8.14 4.12
CA PRO A 26 -9.75 9.09 5.09
C PRO A 26 -8.73 10.15 5.53
N TRP A 27 -7.44 9.82 5.56
CA TRP A 27 -6.39 10.79 5.92
C TRP A 27 -6.26 11.94 4.90
N GLY A 28 -6.60 11.67 3.64
CA GLY A 28 -6.53 12.63 2.55
C GLY A 28 -5.13 12.88 2.01
N GLN A 29 -5.01 13.91 1.17
CA GLN A 29 -3.75 14.34 0.55
C GLN A 29 -2.81 15.00 1.55
N GLU A 30 -1.53 15.07 1.23
CA GLU A 30 -0.53 15.80 2.01
C GLU A 30 -0.95 17.27 2.21
N LYS A 31 -0.77 17.78 3.42
CA LYS A 31 -1.13 19.14 3.83
C LYS A 31 -0.01 19.68 4.69
N GLU A 32 0.19 20.99 4.66
CA GLU A 32 1.08 21.68 5.60
C GLU A 32 0.37 21.80 6.95
N ASP A 33 0.48 20.76 7.76
CA ASP A 33 -0.05 20.72 9.12
C ASP A 33 1.00 20.14 10.08
N GLN A 34 0.60 19.94 11.33
CA GLN A 34 1.46 19.40 12.39
C GLN A 34 1.77 17.90 12.26
N PHE A 35 1.20 17.21 11.27
CA PHE A 35 1.33 15.77 11.12
C PHE A 35 2.42 15.40 10.12
N SER A 36 3.09 14.30 10.39
CA SER A 36 4.05 13.72 9.45
C SER A 36 3.31 13.05 8.30
N LYS A 37 3.97 12.98 7.15
CA LYS A 37 3.49 12.19 6.02
C LYS A 37 3.26 10.73 6.45
N PRO A 38 2.03 10.20 6.34
CA PRO A 38 1.73 8.85 6.79
C PRO A 38 2.56 7.79 6.11
N ASN A 39 2.96 6.80 6.89
CA ASN A 39 3.83 5.75 6.41
C ASN A 39 3.68 4.46 7.22
N HIS A 40 3.09 3.42 6.62
CA HIS A 40 2.79 2.15 7.29
C HIS A 40 3.99 1.35 7.84
N TRP A 41 5.23 1.74 7.59
CA TRP A 41 6.41 1.09 8.15
C TRP A 41 7.17 1.90 9.22
N ASP A 42 6.74 3.13 9.52
CA ASP A 42 7.36 3.98 10.55
C ASP A 42 6.95 3.59 11.99
N GLY A 43 5.88 2.82 12.14
CA GLY A 43 5.33 2.38 13.42
C GLY A 43 4.39 3.40 14.07
N MET A 44 3.88 4.34 13.31
CA MET A 44 2.83 5.29 13.69
C MET A 44 1.50 4.85 13.09
N LEU A 45 0.42 5.16 13.79
CA LEU A 45 -0.95 5.00 13.31
C LEU A 45 -1.59 6.37 13.15
N GLU A 46 -2.39 6.51 12.12
CA GLU A 46 -3.17 7.71 11.84
C GLU A 46 -4.55 7.61 12.48
N VAL A 47 -4.90 8.59 13.32
CA VAL A 47 -6.22 8.68 13.97
C VAL A 47 -7.02 9.79 13.31
N VAL A 48 -8.19 9.43 12.78
CA VAL A 48 -9.11 10.38 12.16
C VAL A 48 -10.53 10.26 12.71
N GLY A 49 -11.27 11.35 12.65
CA GLY A 49 -12.67 11.43 13.07
C GLY A 49 -13.62 11.68 11.92
N VAL A 50 -14.79 11.04 11.98
CA VAL A 50 -15.93 11.24 11.08
C VAL A 50 -17.11 11.80 11.85
N THR A 51 -17.92 12.64 11.21
CA THR A 51 -19.01 13.40 11.85
C THR A 51 -20.38 12.89 11.43
N GLY A 52 -20.45 11.65 10.94
CA GLY A 52 -21.69 11.01 10.50
C GLY A 52 -21.69 10.52 9.06
N VAL A 53 -22.80 9.90 8.66
CA VAL A 53 -22.92 9.11 7.43
C VAL A 53 -22.72 9.91 6.15
N VAL A 54 -23.16 11.18 6.11
CA VAL A 54 -22.97 12.06 4.94
C VAL A 54 -21.49 12.35 4.74
N HIS A 55 -20.78 12.68 5.82
CA HIS A 55 -19.34 12.91 5.77
C HIS A 55 -18.60 11.63 5.37
N LEU A 56 -19.00 10.48 5.89
CA LEU A 56 -18.44 9.18 5.50
C LEU A 56 -18.63 8.89 4.00
N GLY A 57 -19.82 9.15 3.45
CA GLY A 57 -20.09 8.99 2.01
C GLY A 57 -19.24 9.89 1.13
N GLN A 58 -18.98 11.13 1.57
CA GLN A 58 -18.07 12.06 0.88
C GLN A 58 -16.60 11.60 0.93
N ILE A 59 -16.18 10.91 1.99
CA ILE A 59 -14.85 10.31 2.09
C ILE A 59 -14.73 9.14 1.10
N GLN A 60 -15.74 8.27 1.03
CA GLN A 60 -15.74 7.14 0.11
C GLN A 60 -15.74 7.57 -1.36
N SER A 61 -16.43 8.66 -1.70
CA SER A 61 -16.42 9.21 -3.06
C SER A 61 -15.17 10.02 -3.40
N GLY A 62 -14.27 10.25 -2.43
CA GLY A 62 -13.06 11.05 -2.60
C GLY A 62 -13.29 12.56 -2.63
N LEU A 63 -14.50 13.03 -2.32
CA LEU A 63 -14.84 14.46 -2.27
C LEU A 63 -14.31 15.16 -1.01
N ARG A 64 -14.16 14.44 0.10
CA ARG A 64 -13.62 14.96 1.36
C ARG A 64 -12.65 13.99 2.02
N SER A 65 -11.89 14.51 2.98
CA SER A 65 -11.08 13.72 3.92
C SER A 65 -11.69 13.83 5.32
N ALA A 66 -11.44 12.83 6.15
CA ALA A 66 -11.80 12.84 7.56
C ALA A 66 -10.99 13.91 8.32
N MET A 67 -11.42 14.20 9.54
CA MET A 67 -10.70 15.12 10.42
C MET A 67 -9.47 14.44 10.99
N ARG A 68 -8.26 14.96 10.76
CA ARG A 68 -7.03 14.44 11.36
C ARG A 68 -6.96 14.82 12.84
N ILE A 69 -6.82 13.83 13.72
CA ILE A 69 -6.85 14.02 15.17
C ILE A 69 -5.45 13.84 15.76
N ALA A 70 -4.80 12.72 15.45
CA ALA A 70 -3.51 12.36 16.02
C ALA A 70 -2.70 11.44 15.10
N GLN A 71 -1.39 11.37 15.37
CA GLN A 71 -0.54 10.25 14.96
C GLN A 71 0.19 9.70 16.18
N GLY A 72 0.31 8.38 16.29
CA GLY A 72 1.01 7.76 17.42
C GLY A 72 1.23 6.26 17.26
N GLY A 73 2.32 5.73 17.83
CA GLY A 73 2.59 4.28 17.89
C GLY A 73 2.00 3.56 19.11
N HIS A 74 1.43 4.31 20.05
CA HIS A 74 0.73 3.81 21.23
C HIS A 74 -0.51 4.68 21.47
N ILE A 75 -1.67 4.16 21.08
CA ILE A 75 -2.95 4.86 21.20
C ILE A 75 -3.74 4.21 22.33
N LYS A 76 -4.32 5.04 23.19
CA LYS A 76 -5.18 4.62 24.30
C LYS A 76 -6.52 5.31 24.15
N ILE A 77 -7.60 4.54 24.14
CA ILE A 77 -8.97 5.01 23.90
C ILE A 77 -9.82 4.54 25.07
N HIS A 78 -10.53 5.47 25.69
CA HIS A 78 -11.50 5.14 26.72
C HIS A 78 -12.89 5.11 26.08
N ILE A 79 -13.55 3.97 26.20
CA ILE A 79 -14.90 3.74 25.72
C ILE A 79 -15.81 3.69 26.95
N HIS A 80 -16.79 4.58 27.01
CA HIS A 80 -17.64 4.78 28.20
C HIS A 80 -19.01 4.10 28.11
N SER A 81 -19.37 3.56 26.94
CA SER A 81 -20.64 2.89 26.67
C SER A 81 -20.40 1.74 25.69
N ASP A 82 -21.38 0.84 25.53
CA ASP A 82 -21.34 -0.15 24.45
C ASP A 82 -21.15 0.55 23.10
N MET A 83 -20.15 0.12 22.33
CA MET A 83 -19.70 0.78 21.10
C MET A 83 -19.56 -0.25 19.97
N PRO A 84 -20.11 -0.01 18.77
CA PRO A 84 -19.79 -0.82 17.61
C PRO A 84 -18.32 -0.62 17.23
N VAL A 85 -17.57 -1.72 17.12
CA VAL A 85 -16.17 -1.71 16.71
C VAL A 85 -15.98 -2.69 15.56
N GLN A 86 -15.06 -2.38 14.66
CA GLN A 86 -14.65 -3.27 13.59
C GLN A 86 -13.13 -3.16 13.41
N VAL A 87 -12.45 -4.31 13.31
CA VAL A 87 -11.02 -4.38 12.99
C VAL A 87 -10.82 -5.35 11.84
N ASP A 88 -10.16 -4.88 10.78
CA ASP A 88 -9.78 -5.66 9.59
C ASP A 88 -10.89 -6.52 8.95
N GLY A 89 -12.15 -6.16 9.17
CA GLY A 89 -13.32 -6.86 8.62
C GLY A 89 -14.23 -7.51 9.65
N GLU A 90 -13.74 -7.74 10.87
CA GLU A 90 -14.47 -8.43 11.94
C GLU A 90 -15.21 -7.41 12.83
N PRO A 91 -16.55 -7.39 12.86
CA PRO A 91 -17.32 -6.49 13.69
C PRO A 91 -17.70 -7.10 15.05
N TRP A 92 -17.78 -6.28 16.10
CA TRP A 92 -18.31 -6.65 17.41
C TRP A 92 -18.88 -5.44 18.17
N ILE A 93 -19.61 -5.70 19.26
CA ILE A 93 -19.98 -4.66 20.24
C ILE A 93 -18.97 -4.69 21.38
N GLN A 94 -18.24 -3.59 21.56
CA GLN A 94 -17.28 -3.40 22.63
C GLN A 94 -17.97 -2.78 23.84
N ALA A 95 -18.03 -3.52 24.96
CA ALA A 95 -18.46 -2.98 26.25
C ALA A 95 -17.50 -1.88 26.74
N PRO A 96 -17.92 -1.00 27.68
CA PRO A 96 -17.07 0.04 28.25
C PRO A 96 -15.72 -0.49 28.70
N CYS A 97 -14.64 0.07 28.18
CA CYS A 97 -13.28 -0.39 28.46
C CYS A 97 -12.22 0.65 28.07
N GLU A 98 -10.97 0.35 28.40
CA GLU A 98 -9.80 0.99 27.81
C GLU A 98 -9.27 0.10 26.69
N VAL A 99 -9.27 0.61 25.46
CA VAL A 99 -8.64 -0.03 24.31
C VAL A 99 -7.24 0.54 24.13
N VAL A 100 -6.24 -0.33 24.04
CA VAL A 100 -4.85 0.05 23.78
C VAL A 100 -4.42 -0.54 22.44
N VAL A 101 -4.09 0.34 21.49
CA VAL A 101 -3.55 -0.03 20.18
C VAL A 101 -2.05 0.23 20.20
N LEU A 102 -1.27 -0.83 20.05
CA LEU A 102 0.18 -0.79 20.06
C LEU A 102 0.74 -1.13 18.69
N LYS A 103 1.97 -0.67 18.45
CA LYS A 103 2.79 -1.21 17.36
C LYS A 103 2.89 -2.72 17.47
N SER A 104 2.52 -3.41 16.38
CA SER A 104 2.70 -4.85 16.28
C SER A 104 4.18 -5.23 16.45
N ALA A 105 4.43 -6.26 17.25
CA ALA A 105 5.74 -6.92 17.31
C ALA A 105 6.04 -7.70 16.01
N LEU A 106 4.99 -8.10 15.30
CA LEU A 106 5.07 -8.82 14.04
C LEU A 106 5.03 -7.84 12.86
N LYS A 107 6.00 -7.98 11.96
CA LYS A 107 6.04 -7.27 10.69
C LYS A 107 6.13 -8.30 9.56
N ALA A 108 5.42 -8.03 8.47
CA ALA A 108 5.49 -8.83 7.25
C ALA A 108 6.19 -8.03 6.15
N THR A 109 7.02 -8.71 5.37
CA THR A 109 7.57 -8.15 4.13
C THR A 109 6.54 -8.31 3.02
N MET A 110 6.10 -7.18 2.46
CA MET A 110 5.06 -7.15 1.42
C MET A 110 5.65 -6.80 0.06
N LEU A 111 5.10 -7.38 -1.01
CA LEU A 111 5.47 -7.02 -2.38
C LEU A 111 5.00 -5.58 -2.68
N LYS A 112 5.93 -4.73 -3.09
CA LYS A 112 5.64 -3.35 -3.51
C LYS A 112 5.71 -3.23 -5.02
N LYS A 113 4.67 -2.69 -5.64
CA LYS A 113 4.68 -2.35 -7.07
C LYS A 113 5.78 -1.31 -7.33
N MET A 114 6.76 -1.67 -8.15
CA MET A 114 7.79 -0.74 -8.60
C MET A 114 7.16 0.30 -9.53
N LYS A 115 7.27 1.59 -9.17
CA LYS A 115 6.84 2.68 -10.06
C LYS A 115 7.93 2.89 -11.11
N GLY A 116 7.76 2.24 -12.26
CA GLY A 116 8.62 2.37 -13.44
C GLY A 116 8.00 1.65 -14.64
N LYS A 117 8.34 2.09 -15.86
CA LYS A 117 7.97 1.34 -17.08
C LYS A 117 8.79 0.06 -17.09
N MET A 118 8.23 -1.05 -16.59
CA MET A 118 8.78 -2.36 -16.88
C MET A 118 8.72 -2.51 -18.40
N LYS A 119 9.87 -2.40 -19.08
CA LYS A 119 9.99 -2.73 -20.50
C LYS A 119 9.59 -4.19 -20.59
N ARG A 120 8.39 -4.46 -21.10
CA ARG A 120 7.90 -5.82 -21.35
C ARG A 120 9.03 -6.55 -22.05
N ARG A 121 9.56 -7.61 -21.42
CA ARG A 121 10.35 -8.58 -22.17
C ARG A 121 9.35 -9.24 -23.11
N ASN A 122 9.51 -9.03 -24.42
CA ASN A 122 8.68 -9.66 -25.42
C ASN A 122 8.81 -11.19 -25.23
N THR A 123 7.76 -11.83 -24.73
CA THR A 123 7.59 -13.29 -24.83
C THR A 123 6.71 -13.59 -26.04
N GLU A 124 7.18 -13.18 -27.22
CA GLU A 124 6.57 -13.68 -28.46
C GLU A 124 7.38 -14.89 -28.93
N PRO A 125 6.77 -16.08 -29.06
CA PRO A 125 7.41 -17.18 -29.76
C PRO A 125 7.51 -16.79 -31.23
N PHE A 126 8.72 -16.77 -31.78
CA PHE A 126 8.96 -16.53 -33.20
C PHE A 126 8.32 -17.67 -34.02
N MET A 127 7.09 -17.47 -34.51
CA MET A 127 6.50 -18.33 -35.52
C MET A 127 6.96 -17.84 -36.89
N ALA A 128 8.01 -18.45 -37.43
CA ALA A 128 8.40 -18.26 -38.82
C ALA A 128 7.26 -18.73 -39.74
N GLN A 129 6.67 -17.82 -40.52
CA GLN A 129 5.77 -18.20 -41.60
C GLN A 129 6.57 -18.93 -42.68
N VAL A 130 6.34 -20.24 -42.82
CA VAL A 130 6.79 -21.01 -43.97
C VAL A 130 5.81 -20.78 -45.11
N ALA A 131 6.11 -19.82 -45.99
CA ALA A 131 5.46 -19.73 -47.29
C ALA A 131 6.24 -20.60 -48.28
N ALA A 132 5.69 -21.76 -48.60
CA ALA A 132 6.19 -22.65 -49.63
C ALA A 132 5.77 -22.15 -51.02
N SER A 133 6.74 -21.88 -51.90
CA SER A 133 6.69 -22.24 -53.33
C SER A 133 7.93 -21.69 -54.08
N GLY A 134 8.73 -22.57 -54.69
CA GLY A 134 9.57 -22.19 -55.84
C GLY A 134 11.04 -22.63 -55.82
N SER A 135 11.28 -23.88 -56.22
CA SER A 135 12.45 -24.40 -56.96
C SER A 135 13.89 -24.06 -56.51
N GLY A 136 14.64 -25.10 -56.12
CA GLY A 136 16.04 -25.25 -56.53
C GLY A 136 17.09 -25.27 -55.41
N THR A 137 17.72 -26.44 -55.27
CA THR A 137 19.08 -26.70 -54.72
C THR A 137 19.33 -26.53 -53.22
N SER A 138 19.55 -27.65 -52.53
CA SER A 138 20.16 -27.71 -51.19
C SER A 138 21.63 -27.27 -51.25
N PRO A 139 22.10 -26.47 -50.28
CA PRO A 139 23.13 -26.99 -49.36
C PRO A 139 22.89 -26.48 -47.91
N GLY A 140 23.06 -27.30 -46.88
CA GLY A 140 24.36 -27.48 -46.23
C GLY A 140 24.29 -26.87 -44.82
N LEU A 141 24.26 -27.71 -43.78
CA LEU A 141 24.28 -27.28 -42.37
C LEU A 141 25.63 -26.63 -42.06
N SER A 142 25.63 -25.39 -41.58
CA SER A 142 26.80 -24.76 -40.97
C SER A 142 26.44 -24.20 -39.59
N ILE A 143 27.26 -24.57 -38.60
CA ILE A 143 27.11 -24.15 -37.21
C ILE A 143 27.94 -22.87 -37.02
N ALA A 144 27.33 -21.80 -36.50
CA ALA A 144 28.07 -20.58 -36.18
C ALA A 144 28.78 -20.77 -34.84
N VAL A 145 30.11 -20.79 -34.87
CA VAL A 145 30.98 -20.82 -33.69
C VAL A 145 30.97 -19.42 -33.07
N VAL A 146 30.64 -19.33 -31.78
CA VAL A 146 30.67 -18.09 -31.00
C VAL A 146 32.14 -17.74 -30.72
N SER A 147 32.60 -16.60 -31.21
CA SER A 147 33.88 -16.01 -30.83
C SER A 147 33.71 -15.21 -29.54
N GLU A 148 34.35 -15.67 -28.46
CA GLU A 148 34.58 -14.89 -27.25
C GLU A 148 35.62 -13.80 -27.51
N GLN A 149 35.31 -12.57 -27.11
CA GLN A 149 36.29 -11.58 -26.69
C GLN A 149 35.82 -10.99 -25.35
N GLY A 150 36.59 -11.27 -24.29
CA GLY A 150 36.60 -10.52 -23.02
C GLY A 150 37.15 -9.10 -23.25
N GLU A 151 37.25 -8.18 -22.30
CA GLU A 151 37.19 -8.14 -20.84
C GLU A 151 36.54 -6.78 -20.49
N SER A 152 35.92 -6.55 -19.34
CA SER A 152 36.66 -6.28 -18.11
C SER A 152 35.71 -6.15 -16.93
N LEU A 153 36.14 -6.79 -15.84
CA LEU A 153 35.59 -6.69 -14.49
C LEU A 153 35.60 -5.25 -14.01
N ASN A 154 34.54 -4.86 -13.29
CA ASN A 154 34.75 -4.07 -12.08
C ASN A 154 33.81 -4.54 -10.98
N HIS A 155 34.46 -4.83 -9.86
CA HIS A 155 33.98 -5.36 -8.60
C HIS A 155 33.38 -4.25 -7.72
N ASN A 156 32.52 -4.68 -6.79
CA ASN A 156 32.11 -4.02 -5.54
C ASN A 156 30.98 -2.96 -5.67
N ASN A 157 29.96 -2.91 -4.81
CA ASN A 157 29.86 -3.46 -3.46
C ASN A 157 28.40 -3.70 -3.04
N GLU A 158 28.24 -4.67 -2.15
CA GLU A 158 27.05 -4.98 -1.35
C GLU A 158 26.57 -3.78 -0.52
N PHE A 159 25.24 -3.60 -0.45
CA PHE A 159 24.40 -3.40 0.75
C PHE A 159 22.92 -3.59 0.37
#